data_AF-A0A1V1P683-F1
#
_entry.id   AF-A0A1V1P683-F1
#
_cell.length_a   1.000
_cell.length_b   1.000
_cell.length_c   1.000
_cell.angle_alpha   90.00
_cell.angle_beta   90.00
_cell.angle_gamma   90.00
#
_symmetry.space_group_name_H-M   'P 1'
#
loop_
_entity.id
_entity.type
_entity.pdbx_description
1 polymer ?
#
loop_
_entity_poly.entity_id
_entity_poly.type
_entity_poly.pdbx_seq_one_letter_code
_entity_poly.pdbx_strand_id
1 'polypeptide(L)'
;MPFGKVILLSVTDFDADNTYDRYQELDLLRFKLNLHGYMMRAASQQMREWSRISKKALDHGISLFDLGSAWIDLYSQLPYVRGVEVLLVTDAAVIRQMDPMAQKVFQYVRAMMKMHEETSLDCSTCEYQSVCNEVQSLSAMRKKIQNRK
;
A
#
# COMPACT_ATOMS: atom_id res chain seq x y z
N MET A 1 -13.41 -10.52 14.86
CA MET A 1 -12.33 -11.31 14.25
C MET A 1 -11.21 -10.34 13.88
N PRO A 2 -9.96 -10.57 14.33
CA PRO A 2 -8.83 -9.79 13.86
C PRO A 2 -8.61 -10.09 12.36
N PHE A 3 -8.19 -9.09 11.60
CA PHE A 3 -8.02 -9.21 10.15
C PHE A 3 -6.82 -8.39 9.71
N GLY A 4 -5.84 -9.05 9.12
CA GLY A 4 -4.68 -8.47 8.47
C GLY A 4 -4.68 -8.83 6.98
N LYS A 5 -4.21 -7.91 6.16
CA LYS A 5 -4.10 -8.07 4.71
C LYS A 5 -2.75 -7.56 4.26
N VAL A 6 -2.03 -8.37 3.49
CA VAL A 6 -0.85 -7.97 2.74
C VAL A 6 -1.08 -8.23 1.27
N ILE A 7 -0.76 -7.23 0.46
CA ILE A 7 -0.81 -7.32 -1.00
C ILE A 7 0.60 -7.07 -1.50
N LEU A 8 1.21 -8.08 -2.10
CA LEU A 8 2.52 -8.01 -2.71
C LEU A 8 2.34 -7.88 -4.21
N LEU A 9 2.98 -6.88 -4.80
CA LEU A 9 2.90 -6.58 -6.23
C LEU A 9 4.29 -6.69 -6.84
N SER A 10 4.40 -7.50 -7.90
CA SER A 10 5.54 -7.42 -8.82
C SER A 10 5.20 -6.38 -9.88
N VAL A 11 5.99 -5.31 -9.97
CA VAL A 11 5.73 -4.17 -10.85
C VAL A 11 6.92 -3.85 -11.75
N THR A 12 6.67 -3.30 -12.94
CA THR A 12 7.71 -2.84 -13.88
C THR A 12 7.64 -1.34 -14.13
N ASP A 13 8.72 -0.78 -14.67
CA ASP A 13 8.77 0.60 -15.16
C ASP A 13 8.61 1.67 -14.07
N PHE A 14 8.98 1.37 -12.82
CA PHE A 14 9.03 2.34 -11.73
C PHE A 14 10.35 3.10 -11.76
N ASP A 15 10.27 4.43 -11.72
CA ASP A 15 11.43 5.33 -11.65
C ASP A 15 11.17 6.50 -10.69
N ALA A 16 12.19 7.32 -10.48
CA ALA A 16 12.11 8.47 -9.58
C ALA A 16 11.10 9.56 -10.00
N ASP A 17 10.59 9.55 -11.23
CA ASP A 17 9.60 10.52 -11.71
C ASP A 17 8.17 10.01 -11.54
N ASN A 18 7.93 8.71 -11.74
CA ASN A 18 6.59 8.14 -11.76
C ASN A 18 6.20 7.37 -10.48
N THR A 19 7.16 7.07 -9.59
CA THR A 19 6.90 6.21 -8.41
C THR A 19 5.80 6.77 -7.50
N TYR A 20 5.77 8.09 -7.28
CA TYR A 20 4.75 8.72 -6.46
C TYR A 20 3.35 8.57 -7.06
N ASP A 21 3.19 8.94 -8.33
CA ASP A 21 1.89 8.90 -9.01
C ASP A 21 1.35 7.48 -9.11
N ARG A 22 2.20 6.51 -9.44
CA ARG A 22 1.82 5.09 -9.48
C ARG A 22 1.48 4.53 -8.10
N TYR A 23 2.20 4.95 -7.05
CA TYR A 23 1.81 4.59 -5.69
C TYR A 23 0.43 5.16 -5.32
N GLN A 24 0.15 6.42 -5.65
CA GLN A 24 -1.17 7.01 -5.43
C GLN A 24 -2.26 6.25 -6.19
N GLU A 25 -2.00 5.88 -7.45
CA GLU A 25 -2.92 5.04 -8.23
C GLU A 25 -3.20 3.70 -7.52
N LEU A 26 -2.16 3.02 -7.02
CA LEU A 26 -2.27 1.78 -6.28
C LEU A 26 -3.05 1.91 -4.95
N ASP A 27 -2.81 2.98 -4.16
CA ASP A 27 -3.52 3.23 -2.89
C ASP A 27 -4.98 3.64 -3.13
N LEU A 28 -5.29 4.27 -4.26
CA LEU A 28 -6.65 4.64 -4.63
C LEU A 28 -7.41 3.48 -5.29
N LEU A 29 -6.72 2.61 -6.02
CA LEU A 29 -7.34 1.49 -6.74
C LEU A 29 -8.14 0.59 -5.81
N ARG A 30 -7.66 0.36 -4.58
CA ARG A 30 -8.34 -0.52 -3.61
C ARG A 30 -9.77 -0.09 -3.25
N PHE A 31 -10.10 1.20 -3.39
CA PHE A 31 -11.47 1.69 -3.17
C PHE A 31 -12.42 1.35 -4.32
N LYS A 32 -11.90 0.88 -5.45
CA LYS A 32 -12.66 0.38 -6.59
C LYS A 32 -12.99 -1.11 -6.48
N LEU A 33 -12.52 -1.81 -5.44
CA LEU A 33 -12.87 -3.21 -5.25
C LEU A 33 -14.39 -3.36 -5.13
N ASN A 34 -14.99 -4.05 -6.09
CA ASN A 34 -16.42 -4.30 -6.14
C ASN A 34 -16.68 -5.80 -5.99
N LEU A 35 -16.90 -6.23 -4.75
CA LEU A 35 -17.24 -7.61 -4.42
C LEU A 35 -18.60 -7.61 -3.70
N HIS A 36 -19.58 -8.31 -4.27
CA HIS A 36 -20.95 -8.25 -3.78
C HIS A 36 -21.04 -8.67 -2.29
N GLY A 37 -21.56 -7.76 -1.47
CA GLY A 37 -21.74 -7.99 -0.04
C GLY A 37 -20.46 -7.86 0.79
N TYR A 38 -19.33 -7.47 0.20
CA TYR A 38 -18.14 -6.99 0.91
C TYR A 38 -18.10 -5.45 0.94
N MET A 39 -17.62 -4.89 2.04
CA MET A 39 -17.38 -3.46 2.17
C MET A 39 -16.06 -3.21 2.89
N MET A 40 -15.29 -2.26 2.36
CA MET A 40 -14.05 -1.78 2.94
C MET A 40 -14.15 -0.27 3.23
N ARG A 41 -13.73 0.15 4.42
CA ARG A 41 -13.40 1.55 4.73
C ARG A 41 -11.97 1.62 5.23
N ALA A 42 -11.16 2.51 4.68
CA ALA A 42 -9.76 2.65 5.07
C ALA A 42 -9.42 4.10 5.42
N ALA A 43 -8.49 4.25 6.37
CA ALA A 43 -7.79 5.47 6.67
C ALA A 43 -6.28 5.22 6.46
N SER A 44 -5.77 5.44 5.24
CA SER A 44 -4.37 5.14 4.87
C SER A 44 -3.38 5.74 5.85
N GLN A 45 -3.62 7.00 6.24
CA GLN A 45 -2.77 7.78 7.12
C GLN A 45 -2.66 7.21 8.55
N GLN A 46 -3.54 6.28 8.90
CA GLN A 46 -3.55 5.61 10.21
C GLN A 46 -3.27 4.11 10.11
N MET A 47 -3.00 3.58 8.89
CA MET A 47 -2.92 2.15 8.62
C MET A 47 -4.13 1.36 9.17
N ARG A 48 -5.33 1.95 9.08
CA ARG A 48 -6.56 1.33 9.57
C ARG A 48 -7.47 0.98 8.43
N GLU A 49 -7.96 -0.26 8.45
CA GLU A 49 -8.95 -0.76 7.51
C GLU A 49 -10.06 -1.51 8.25
N TRP A 50 -11.30 -1.19 7.93
CA TRP A 50 -12.48 -1.91 8.36
C TRP A 50 -13.06 -2.68 7.18
N SER A 51 -12.99 -4.00 7.28
CA SER A 51 -13.61 -4.94 6.37
C SER A 51 -14.92 -5.49 6.95
N ARG A 52 -15.96 -5.57 6.14
CA ARG A 52 -17.26 -6.16 6.51
C ARG A 52 -17.77 -7.06 5.41
N ILE A 53 -18.41 -8.16 5.80
CA ILE A 53 -19.12 -9.07 4.91
C ILE A 53 -20.58 -9.13 5.37
N SER A 54 -21.52 -9.03 4.42
CA SER A 54 -22.95 -9.12 4.70
C SER A 54 -23.36 -10.55 5.02
N LYS A 55 -24.38 -10.71 5.88
CA LYS A 55 -24.96 -12.05 6.18
C LYS A 55 -25.41 -12.76 4.90
N LYS A 56 -26.11 -12.03 4.02
CA LYS A 56 -26.55 -12.55 2.72
C LYS A 56 -25.37 -13.13 1.93
N ALA A 57 -24.23 -12.44 1.83
CA ALA A 57 -23.08 -12.97 1.10
C ALA A 57 -22.49 -14.24 1.75
N LEU A 58 -22.48 -14.31 3.08
CA LEU A 58 -22.09 -15.53 3.80
C LEU A 58 -23.05 -16.70 3.51
N ASP A 59 -24.36 -16.44 3.48
CA ASP A 59 -25.37 -17.44 3.13
C ASP A 59 -25.23 -17.97 1.69
N HIS A 60 -24.65 -17.15 0.80
CA HIS A 60 -24.33 -17.54 -0.59
C HIS A 60 -22.91 -18.13 -0.74
N GLY A 61 -22.19 -18.37 0.35
CA GLY A 61 -20.93 -19.11 0.35
C GLY A 61 -19.66 -18.29 0.08
N ILE A 62 -19.70 -16.95 0.23
CA ILE A 62 -18.49 -16.13 0.09
C ILE A 62 -17.40 -16.58 1.08
N SER A 63 -16.17 -16.63 0.61
CA SER A 63 -14.99 -17.04 1.38
C SER A 63 -13.88 -15.98 1.32
N LEU A 64 -12.86 -16.14 2.16
CA LEU A 64 -11.65 -15.32 2.06
C LEU A 64 -10.87 -15.59 0.76
N PHE A 65 -11.04 -16.77 0.16
CA PHE A 65 -10.47 -17.07 -1.16
C PHE A 65 -11.07 -16.16 -2.24
N ASP A 66 -12.39 -15.96 -2.20
CA ASP A 66 -13.08 -15.06 -3.14
C ASP A 66 -12.63 -13.60 -2.94
N LEU A 67 -12.47 -13.18 -1.68
CA LEU A 67 -11.95 -11.85 -1.37
C LEU A 67 -10.51 -11.67 -1.89
N GLY A 68 -9.63 -12.65 -1.67
CA GLY A 68 -8.26 -12.64 -2.17
C GLY A 68 -8.20 -12.60 -3.71
N SER A 69 -9.04 -13.41 -4.37
CA SER A 69 -9.16 -13.44 -5.83
C SER A 69 -9.62 -12.09 -6.39
N ALA A 70 -10.60 -11.45 -5.75
CA ALA A 70 -11.05 -10.13 -6.17
C ALA A 70 -9.94 -9.06 -6.05
N TRP A 71 -9.07 -9.14 -5.03
CA TRP A 71 -7.89 -8.28 -4.94
C TRP A 71 -6.90 -8.55 -6.07
N ILE A 72 -6.62 -9.82 -6.38
CA ILE A 72 -5.73 -10.22 -7.48
C ILE A 72 -6.26 -9.66 -8.81
N ASP A 73 -7.55 -9.88 -9.10
CA ASP A 73 -8.19 -9.41 -10.33
C ASP A 73 -8.17 -7.88 -10.45
N LEU A 74 -8.36 -7.18 -9.34
CA LEU A 74 -8.34 -5.72 -9.32
C LEU A 74 -6.96 -5.16 -9.67
N TYR A 75 -5.90 -5.64 -8.99
CA TYR A 75 -4.55 -5.12 -9.20
C TYR A 75 -3.94 -5.57 -10.54
N SER A 76 -4.33 -6.74 -11.05
CA SER A 76 -3.87 -7.27 -12.33
C SER A 76 -4.36 -6.47 -13.54
N GLN A 77 -5.32 -5.55 -13.36
CA GLN A 77 -5.80 -4.65 -14.42
C GLN A 77 -4.79 -3.55 -14.78
N LEU A 78 -3.82 -3.27 -13.91
CA LEU A 78 -2.82 -2.24 -14.16
C LEU A 78 -1.73 -2.75 -15.12
N PRO A 79 -1.40 -2.02 -16.19
CA PRO A 79 -0.50 -2.51 -17.24
C PRO A 79 0.94 -2.75 -16.79
N TYR A 80 1.35 -2.12 -15.68
CA TYR A 80 2.67 -2.26 -15.09
C TYR A 80 2.75 -3.32 -13.97
N VAL A 81 1.65 -4.02 -13.66
CA VAL A 81 1.62 -5.10 -12.68
C VAL A 81 1.88 -6.44 -13.39
N ARG A 82 2.88 -7.19 -12.94
CA ARG A 82 3.30 -8.48 -13.51
C ARG A 82 2.91 -9.68 -12.66
N GLY A 83 2.62 -9.45 -11.38
CA GLY A 83 2.21 -10.49 -10.45
C GLY A 83 1.60 -9.89 -9.20
N VAL A 84 0.64 -10.61 -8.62
CA VAL A 84 -0.07 -10.22 -7.40
C VAL A 84 -0.13 -11.42 -6.47
N GLU A 85 0.27 -11.22 -5.22
CA GLU A 85 0.10 -12.20 -4.15
C GLU A 85 -0.65 -11.54 -2.98
N VAL A 86 -1.66 -12.24 -2.47
CA VAL A 86 -2.55 -11.73 -1.41
C VAL A 86 -2.50 -12.67 -0.22
N LEU A 87 -2.09 -12.15 0.92
CA LEU A 87 -2.10 -12.85 2.20
C LEU A 87 -3.19 -12.25 3.09
N LEU A 88 -4.17 -13.08 3.46
CA LEU A 88 -5.23 -12.74 4.39
C LEU A 88 -5.00 -13.50 5.70
N VAL A 89 -4.86 -12.76 6.80
CA VAL A 89 -4.50 -13.32 8.11
C VAL A 89 -5.61 -13.03 9.10
N THR A 90 -6.07 -14.06 9.80
CA THR A 90 -7.09 -13.95 10.85
C THR A 90 -6.57 -14.33 12.24
N ASP A 91 -5.26 -14.57 12.37
CA ASP A 91 -4.60 -14.83 13.65
C ASP A 91 -4.04 -13.52 14.24
N ALA A 92 -4.46 -13.18 15.47
CA ALA A 92 -4.06 -11.93 16.11
C ALA A 92 -2.56 -11.86 16.45
N ALA A 93 -1.92 -12.98 16.76
CA ALA A 93 -0.50 -13.01 17.11
C ALA A 93 0.35 -12.78 15.85
N VAL A 94 0.02 -13.45 14.75
CA VAL A 94 0.68 -13.23 13.45
C VAL A 94 0.51 -11.78 13.00
N ILE A 95 -0.70 -11.22 13.08
CA ILE A 95 -0.94 -9.80 12.74
C ILE A 95 -0.05 -8.87 13.57
N ARG A 96 0.08 -9.11 14.88
CA ARG A 96 0.97 -8.29 15.74
C ARG A 96 2.45 -8.44 15.38
N GLN A 97 2.89 -9.63 14.96
CA GLN A 97 4.28 -9.84 14.53
C GLN A 97 4.60 -9.09 13.22
N MET A 98 3.60 -8.79 12.40
CA MET A 98 3.78 -8.05 11.15
C MET A 98 3.81 -6.53 11.35
N ASP A 99 3.38 -6.01 12.51
CA ASP A 99 3.28 -4.57 12.78
C ASP A 99 4.62 -3.83 12.59
N PRO A 100 5.79 -4.31 13.10
CA PRO A 100 7.06 -3.62 12.88
C PRO A 100 7.40 -3.44 11.39
N MET A 101 7.11 -4.44 10.55
CA MET A 101 7.31 -4.35 9.11
C MET A 101 6.34 -3.35 8.47
N ALA A 102 5.06 -3.39 8.86
CA ALA A 102 4.05 -2.45 8.37
C ALA A 102 4.40 -1.00 8.72
N GLN A 103 4.85 -0.73 9.96
CA GLN A 103 5.31 0.60 10.40
C GLN A 103 6.48 1.09 9.54
N LYS A 104 7.42 0.20 9.21
CA LYS A 104 8.57 0.55 8.37
C LYS A 104 8.17 0.90 6.94
N VAL A 105 7.30 0.10 6.33
CA VAL A 105 6.72 0.40 5.00
C VAL A 105 5.98 1.73 5.01
N PHE A 106 5.23 2.00 6.08
CA PHE A 106 4.52 3.26 6.25
C PHE A 106 5.47 4.47 6.34
N GLN A 107 6.60 4.33 7.03
CA GLN A 107 7.64 5.38 7.04
C GLN A 107 8.21 5.65 5.64
N TYR A 108 8.43 4.60 4.82
CA TYR A 108 8.87 4.79 3.43
C TYR A 108 7.85 5.57 2.60
N VAL A 109 6.57 5.22 2.72
CA VAL A 109 5.49 5.94 2.04
C VAL A 109 5.43 7.39 2.50
N ARG A 110 5.50 7.65 3.81
CA ARG A 110 5.43 9.01 4.37
C ARG A 110 6.63 9.86 3.94
N ALA A 111 7.82 9.27 3.90
CA ALA A 111 9.02 9.92 3.37
C ALA A 111 8.84 10.34 1.90
N MET A 112 8.31 9.43 1.07
CA MET A 112 8.01 9.70 -0.34
C MET A 112 6.96 10.81 -0.50
N MET A 113 5.86 10.75 0.26
CA MET A 113 4.82 11.78 0.22
C MET A 113 5.37 13.16 0.62
N LYS A 114 6.15 13.23 1.71
CA LYS A 114 6.78 14.47 2.16
C LYS A 114 7.71 15.06 1.10
N MET A 115 8.51 14.23 0.43
CA MET A 115 9.38 14.69 -0.65
C MET A 115 8.61 15.27 -1.84
N HIS A 116 7.41 14.76 -2.12
CA HIS A 116 6.56 15.27 -3.19
C HIS A 116 5.83 16.57 -2.79
N GLU A 117 5.38 16.68 -1.54
CA GLU A 117 4.62 17.83 -1.03
C GLU A 117 5.52 19.05 -0.71
N GLU A 118 6.75 18.83 -0.24
CA GLU A 118 7.63 19.92 0.17
C GLU A 118 8.40 20.54 -1.00
N THR A 119 8.26 21.86 -1.15
CA THR A 119 9.00 22.62 -2.15
C THR A 119 10.49 22.71 -1.83
N SER A 120 10.91 22.71 -0.55
CA SER A 120 12.32 22.78 -0.14
C SER A 120 12.66 21.67 0.86
N LEU A 121 13.60 20.80 0.47
CA LEU A 121 14.02 19.65 1.28
C LEU A 121 15.16 20.04 2.22
N ASP A 122 14.84 20.44 3.46
CA ASP A 122 15.85 20.49 4.53
C ASP A 122 16.05 19.09 5.11
N CYS A 123 17.05 18.39 4.59
CA CYS A 123 17.36 17.03 5.03
C CYS A 123 18.11 16.98 6.37
N SER A 124 18.62 18.11 6.87
CA SER A 124 19.41 18.14 8.11
C SER A 124 18.55 17.95 9.36
N THR A 125 17.27 18.32 9.29
CA THR A 125 16.29 18.24 10.38
C THR A 125 15.17 17.23 10.10
N CYS A 126 15.25 16.49 8.99
CA CYS A 126 14.16 15.63 8.53
C CYS A 126 14.06 14.30 9.29
N GLU A 127 12.90 14.04 9.88
CA GLU A 127 12.57 12.79 10.61
C GLU A 127 12.67 11.50 9.77
N TYR A 128 12.61 11.61 8.44
CA TYR A 128 12.69 10.46 7.51
C TYR A 128 14.09 10.25 6.92
N GLN A 129 15.12 10.95 7.39
CA GLN A 129 16.46 10.88 6.79
C GLN A 129 17.03 9.45 6.81
N SER A 130 16.81 8.71 7.91
CA SER A 130 17.25 7.31 8.05
C SER A 130 16.66 6.40 6.97
N VAL A 131 15.35 6.52 6.73
CA VAL A 131 14.65 5.67 5.77
C VAL A 131 14.92 6.05 4.31
N CYS A 132 15.13 7.34 4.03
CA CYS A 132 15.53 7.79 2.69
C CYS A 132 16.92 7.27 2.27
N ASN A 133 17.81 7.04 3.24
CA ASN A 133 19.13 6.49 2.98
C ASN A 133 19.12 4.97 2.81
N GLU A 134 18.13 4.28 3.38
CA GLU A 134 17.97 2.83 3.28
C GLU A 134 17.44 2.39 1.90
N VAL A 135 16.51 3.16 1.33
CA VAL A 135 15.85 2.81 0.07
C VAL A 135 16.45 3.62 -1.09
N GLN A 136 17.13 2.93 -2.01
CA GLN A 136 17.78 3.57 -3.16
C GLN A 136 16.83 4.44 -3.99
N SER A 137 15.59 4.00 -4.20
CA SER A 137 14.57 4.76 -4.94
C SER A 137 14.20 6.09 -4.27
N LEU A 138 14.12 6.13 -2.93
CA LEU A 138 13.86 7.37 -2.18
C LEU A 138 15.05 8.34 -2.32
N SER A 139 16.28 7.82 -2.23
CA SER A 139 17.50 8.62 -2.45
C SER A 139 17.58 9.18 -3.88
N ALA A 140 17.20 8.38 -4.89
CA ALA A 140 17.16 8.81 -6.28
C ALA A 140 16.09 9.90 -6.53
N MET A 141 14.89 9.74 -5.96
CA MET A 141 13.84 10.76 -5.97
C MET A 141 14.33 12.08 -5.37
N ARG A 142 14.95 12.02 -4.18
CA ARG A 142 15.50 13.20 -3.50
C ARG A 142 16.49 13.96 -4.37
N LYS A 143 17.46 13.26 -4.96
CA LYS A 143 18.50 13.87 -5.81
C LYS A 143 17.89 14.54 -7.05
N LYS A 144 16.91 13.90 -7.69
CA LYS A 144 16.21 14.51 -8.84
C LYS A 144 15.47 15.78 -8.47
N ILE A 145 14.75 15.79 -7.33
CA ILE A 145 14.02 16.99 -6.87
C ILE A 145 14.97 18.14 -6.58
N GLN A 146 16.12 17.87 -5.94
CA GLN A 146 17.14 18.88 -5.66
C GLN A 146 17.76 19.49 -6.93
N ASN A 147 17.92 18.68 -7.98
CA ASN A 147 18.51 19.12 -9.26
C ASN A 147 17.51 19.82 -10.20
N ARG A 148 16.21 19.83 -9.89
CA ARG A 148 15.16 20.54 -10.65
C ARG A 148 15.03 22.02 -10.28
N LYS A 149 15.77 22.48 -9.27
CA LYS A 149 15.90 23.89 -8.87
C LYS A 149 17.20 24.48 -9.38
#